data_AF-A0A7V9LDE7-F1
#
_entry.id   AF-A0A7V9LDE7-F1
#
_cell.length_a   1.000
_cell.length_b   1.000
_cell.length_c   1.000
_cell.angle_alpha   90.00
_cell.angle_beta   90.00
_cell.angle_gamma   90.00
#
_symmetry.space_group_name_H-M   'P 1'
#
loop_
_entity.id
_entity.type
_entity.pdbx_description
1 polymer ?
#
loop_
_entity_poly.entity_id
_entity_poly.type
_entity_poly.pdbx_seq_one_letter_code
_entity_poly.pdbx_strand_id
1 'polypeptide(L)'
;LALASFLAKHPEFAQETQPGGSEGASIRAVRDANAKKITPTGNPRLYAFERQRQRIQARLDAPADGGAVKISSPPSAERIAAEAVVAEAQRELGAANRELEDSLSKFTDRHPSVIKAQDRVAAAQQRLRHAQATIPPDNDIIVAPATAEDRVKLQKELARLNDQIGDLQRGAAGATARTAGTDNTSWIVQLETEHTNLRRSVNQQRERVNALAESAFRAQLDASRKLAEAGGRLSVVDPAFRPVRPSGPGKTIFMIAGMVLFLSLGFALAVGLAVIDDRLYRRADLDQLDIAVLAVIPPSQGFSRKRRKAA
;
A
#
# COMPACT_ATOMS: atom_id res chain seq x y z
N LEU A 1 -12.22 -20.22 -26.24
CA LEU A 1 -11.14 -19.81 -27.19
C LEU A 1 -10.09 -18.86 -26.59
N ALA A 2 -10.41 -18.07 -25.55
CA ALA A 2 -9.45 -17.15 -24.92
C ALA A 2 -8.23 -17.85 -24.25
N LEU A 3 -8.45 -18.99 -23.59
CA LEU A 3 -7.37 -19.77 -22.93
C LEU A 3 -6.31 -20.28 -23.92
N ALA A 4 -6.73 -20.76 -25.09
CA ALA A 4 -5.82 -21.26 -26.11
C ALA A 4 -4.95 -20.15 -26.71
N SER A 5 -5.52 -18.94 -26.90
CA SER A 5 -4.77 -17.78 -27.37
C SER A 5 -3.80 -17.21 -26.33
N PHE A 6 -4.11 -17.39 -25.04
CA PHE A 6 -3.26 -16.99 -23.92
C PHE A 6 -2.06 -17.94 -23.77
N LEU A 7 -2.30 -19.25 -23.86
CA LEU A 7 -1.23 -20.27 -23.81
C LEU A 7 -0.31 -20.24 -25.03
N ALA A 8 -0.82 -19.81 -26.19
CA ALA A 8 0.01 -19.62 -27.39
C ALA A 8 0.96 -18.41 -27.28
N LYS A 9 0.59 -17.38 -26.49
CA LYS A 9 1.45 -16.22 -26.23
C LYS A 9 2.39 -16.41 -25.03
N HIS A 10 2.09 -17.38 -24.17
CA HIS A 10 2.82 -17.68 -22.95
C HIS A 10 3.05 -19.19 -22.78
N PRO A 11 4.01 -19.79 -23.51
CA PRO A 11 4.33 -21.20 -23.41
C PRO A 11 4.83 -21.63 -22.02
N GLU A 12 5.29 -20.68 -21.21
CA GLU A 12 5.67 -20.86 -19.81
C GLU A 12 4.50 -21.33 -18.92
N PHE A 13 3.26 -20.93 -19.21
CA PHE A 13 2.09 -21.30 -18.39
C PHE A 13 1.43 -22.61 -18.83
N ALA A 14 1.79 -23.17 -19.99
CA ALA A 14 1.26 -24.46 -20.45
C ALA A 14 1.74 -25.63 -19.58
N GLN A 15 2.87 -25.47 -18.89
CA GLN A 15 3.39 -26.46 -17.94
C GLN A 15 2.78 -26.32 -16.52
N GLU A 16 2.08 -25.22 -16.26
CA GLU A 16 1.55 -24.84 -14.93
C GLU A 16 0.19 -25.50 -14.61
N THR A 17 -0.55 -25.97 -15.63
CA THR A 17 -1.93 -26.48 -15.46
C THR A 17 -2.03 -27.91 -14.95
N GLN A 18 -0.93 -28.52 -14.49
CA GLN A 18 -0.99 -29.85 -13.88
C GLN A 18 -1.46 -29.72 -12.42
N PRO A 19 -2.62 -30.28 -12.06
CA PRO A 19 -3.23 -30.04 -10.75
C PRO A 19 -2.42 -30.80 -9.69
N GLY A 20 -1.56 -30.09 -8.96
CA GLY A 20 -0.86 -30.67 -7.82
C GLY A 20 0.49 -30.07 -7.44
N GLY A 21 1.04 -29.07 -8.13
CA GLY A 21 2.33 -28.55 -7.67
C GLY A 21 2.85 -27.31 -8.34
N SER A 22 2.41 -26.12 -7.92
CA SER A 22 3.20 -24.92 -8.21
C SER A 22 3.01 -23.69 -7.32
N GLU A 23 2.29 -23.77 -6.20
CA GLU A 23 2.39 -22.71 -5.18
C GLU A 23 3.78 -22.77 -4.51
N GLY A 24 4.71 -21.95 -5.00
CA GLY A 24 6.07 -21.84 -4.44
C GLY A 24 7.21 -22.07 -5.43
N ALA A 25 6.95 -22.14 -6.74
CA ALA A 25 8.00 -22.17 -7.76
C ALA A 25 8.82 -20.86 -7.81
N SER A 26 8.17 -19.71 -7.64
CA SER A 26 8.83 -18.40 -7.55
C SER A 26 9.71 -18.25 -6.31
N ILE A 27 9.27 -18.79 -5.16
CA ILE A 27 10.05 -18.81 -3.92
C ILE A 27 11.25 -19.77 -4.03
N ARG A 28 11.08 -20.92 -4.71
CA ARG A 28 12.19 -21.83 -5.01
C ARG A 28 13.22 -21.21 -5.95
N ALA A 29 12.80 -20.51 -7.00
CA ALA A 29 13.72 -19.83 -7.92
C ALA A 29 14.59 -18.77 -7.20
N VAL A 30 14.01 -18.02 -6.26
CA VAL A 30 14.76 -17.03 -5.46
C VAL A 30 15.67 -17.70 -4.43
N ARG A 31 15.23 -18.78 -3.78
CA ARG A 31 16.05 -19.54 -2.81
C ARG A 31 17.19 -20.29 -3.50
N ASP A 32 16.95 -20.89 -4.66
CA ASP A 32 17.95 -21.61 -5.45
C ASP A 32 18.96 -20.62 -6.06
N ALA A 33 18.54 -19.42 -6.46
CA ALA A 33 19.45 -18.36 -6.90
C ALA A 33 20.34 -17.82 -5.76
N ASN A 34 19.83 -17.76 -4.52
CA ASN A 34 20.60 -17.36 -3.34
C ASN A 34 21.50 -18.49 -2.79
N ALA A 35 21.00 -19.73 -2.80
CA ALA A 35 21.75 -20.91 -2.36
C ALA A 35 22.90 -21.26 -3.31
N LYS A 36 22.76 -20.93 -4.60
CA LYS A 36 23.82 -21.14 -5.61
C LYS A 36 24.94 -20.08 -5.57
N LYS A 37 24.78 -18.99 -4.81
CA LYS A 37 25.76 -17.88 -4.74
C LYS A 37 26.65 -17.88 -3.51
N ILE A 38 26.42 -18.72 -2.51
CA ILE A 38 27.22 -18.70 -1.28
C ILE A 38 27.68 -20.12 -0.93
N THR A 39 28.79 -20.49 -1.56
CA THR A 39 29.98 -21.16 -1.01
C THR A 39 30.58 -21.98 -2.16
N PRO A 40 31.65 -21.53 -2.82
CA PRO A 40 32.42 -22.41 -3.68
C PRO A 40 32.96 -23.53 -2.78
N THR A 41 32.52 -24.76 -3.02
CA THR A 41 32.97 -26.01 -2.40
C THR A 41 34.44 -26.26 -2.77
N GLY A 42 35.35 -25.46 -2.21
CA GLY A 42 36.78 -25.52 -2.44
C GLY A 42 37.54 -24.82 -1.31
N ASN A 43 38.80 -25.21 -1.12
CA ASN A 43 39.66 -24.67 -0.06
C ASN A 43 39.66 -23.12 -0.07
N PRO A 44 39.24 -22.43 1.01
CA PRO A 44 39.11 -20.96 1.03
C PRO A 44 40.44 -20.23 0.81
N ARG A 45 41.56 -20.88 1.18
CA ARG A 45 42.92 -20.40 0.92
C ARG A 45 43.27 -20.35 -0.56
N LEU A 46 42.86 -21.38 -1.32
CA LEU A 46 43.13 -21.47 -2.76
C LEU A 46 42.41 -20.34 -3.50
N TYR A 47 41.15 -20.08 -3.13
CA TYR A 47 40.37 -18.96 -3.67
C TYR A 47 40.98 -17.59 -3.33
N ALA A 48 41.53 -17.42 -2.13
CA ALA A 48 42.22 -16.18 -1.76
C ALA A 48 43.48 -15.94 -2.62
N PHE A 49 44.30 -16.98 -2.83
CA PHE A 49 45.50 -16.88 -3.66
C PHE A 49 45.17 -16.68 -5.15
N GLU A 50 44.14 -17.33 -5.69
CA GLU A 50 43.70 -17.10 -7.07
C GLU A 50 43.26 -15.65 -7.31
N ARG A 51 42.57 -15.04 -6.35
CA ARG A 51 42.19 -13.62 -6.41
C ARG A 51 43.42 -12.71 -6.37
N GLN A 52 44.38 -12.98 -5.48
CA GLN A 52 45.60 -12.19 -5.40
C GLN A 52 46.44 -12.31 -6.69
N ARG A 53 46.50 -13.51 -7.29
CA ARG A 53 47.13 -13.73 -8.60
C ARG A 53 46.49 -12.87 -9.68
N GLN A 54 45.16 -12.88 -9.78
CA GLN A 54 44.43 -12.07 -10.77
C GLN A 54 44.69 -10.57 -10.59
N ARG A 55 44.78 -10.08 -9.36
CA ARG A 55 45.11 -8.67 -9.08
C ARG A 55 46.52 -8.30 -9.52
N ILE A 56 47.50 -9.15 -9.24
CA ILE A 56 48.90 -8.91 -9.65
C ILE A 56 49.02 -8.97 -11.18
N GLN A 57 48.34 -9.91 -11.82
CA GLN A 57 48.33 -10.04 -13.27
C GLN A 57 47.70 -8.80 -13.94
N ALA A 58 46.54 -8.35 -13.44
CA ALA A 58 45.91 -7.11 -13.93
C ALA A 58 46.79 -5.86 -13.74
N ARG A 59 47.64 -5.81 -12.70
CA ARG A 59 48.63 -4.73 -12.50
C ARG A 59 49.81 -4.81 -13.47
N LEU A 60 50.20 -6.01 -13.88
CA LEU A 60 51.29 -6.23 -14.84
C LEU A 60 50.83 -5.94 -16.28
N ASP A 61 49.59 -6.29 -16.61
CA ASP A 61 48.97 -6.07 -17.92
C ASP A 61 48.61 -4.58 -18.15
N ALA A 62 48.53 -3.78 -17.08
CA ALA A 62 48.31 -2.34 -17.15
C ALA A 62 49.52 -1.61 -17.77
N PRO A 63 49.35 -0.78 -18.82
CA PRO A 63 50.45 -0.04 -19.46
C PRO A 63 51.12 0.93 -18.49
N ALA A 64 52.46 1.05 -18.57
CA ALA A 64 53.29 1.81 -17.61
C ALA A 64 53.00 3.33 -17.61
N ASP A 65 52.51 3.88 -18.72
CA ASP A 65 52.11 5.28 -18.88
C ASP A 65 50.60 5.50 -18.76
N GLY A 66 49.83 4.46 -18.40
CA GLY A 66 48.38 4.51 -18.28
C GLY A 66 47.93 5.02 -16.91
N GLY A 67 46.96 5.95 -16.91
CA GLY A 67 46.28 6.39 -15.69
C GLY A 67 45.69 5.22 -14.90
N ALA A 68 45.54 5.41 -13.58
CA ALA A 68 45.17 4.37 -12.62
C ALA A 68 44.10 3.39 -13.13
N VAL A 69 44.42 2.09 -13.07
CA VAL A 69 43.48 1.04 -13.47
C VAL A 69 42.44 0.88 -12.37
N LYS A 70 41.19 1.21 -12.71
CA LYS A 70 40.03 0.92 -11.88
C LYS A 70 39.70 -0.56 -11.99
N ILE A 71 40.05 -1.34 -10.98
CA ILE A 71 39.57 -2.72 -10.88
C ILE A 71 38.22 -2.64 -10.17
N SER A 72 37.12 -2.97 -10.86
CA SER A 72 35.82 -3.04 -10.20
C SER A 72 35.87 -4.17 -9.17
N SER A 73 35.85 -3.82 -7.90
CA SER A 73 35.57 -4.79 -6.84
C SER A 73 34.19 -5.42 -7.11
N PRO A 74 34.00 -6.73 -6.82
CA PRO A 74 32.65 -7.30 -6.86
C PRO A 74 31.74 -6.45 -5.97
N PRO A 75 30.47 -6.26 -6.37
CA PRO A 75 29.53 -5.47 -5.58
C PRO A 75 29.52 -5.99 -4.15
N SER A 76 29.69 -5.09 -3.18
CA SER A 76 29.62 -5.45 -1.76
C SER A 76 28.30 -6.16 -1.47
N ALA A 77 28.25 -7.02 -0.46
CA ALA A 77 27.01 -7.69 -0.07
C ALA A 77 25.85 -6.69 0.16
N GLU A 78 26.19 -5.50 0.67
CA GLU A 78 25.28 -4.37 0.82
C GLU A 78 24.77 -3.81 -0.51
N ARG A 79 25.62 -3.72 -1.54
CA ARG A 79 25.21 -3.30 -2.88
C ARG A 79 24.30 -4.33 -3.56
N ILE A 80 24.62 -5.63 -3.44
CA ILE A 80 23.76 -6.70 -3.98
C ILE A 80 22.36 -6.64 -3.31
N ALA A 81 22.32 -6.40 -2.00
CA ALA A 81 21.07 -6.20 -1.29
C ALA A 81 20.33 -4.92 -1.75
N ALA A 82 21.03 -3.80 -1.91
CA ALA A 82 20.44 -2.55 -2.40
C ALA A 82 19.89 -2.67 -3.82
N GLU A 83 20.62 -3.33 -4.73
CA GLU A 83 20.18 -3.61 -6.11
C GLU A 83 18.96 -4.53 -6.14
N ALA A 84 18.88 -5.52 -5.24
CA ALA A 84 17.70 -6.37 -5.10
C ALA A 84 16.47 -5.57 -4.63
N VAL A 85 16.65 -4.60 -3.74
CA VAL A 85 15.59 -3.69 -3.29
C VAL A 85 15.13 -2.77 -4.43
N VAL A 86 16.05 -2.26 -5.27
CA VAL A 86 15.68 -1.48 -6.46
C VAL A 86 14.89 -2.33 -7.46
N ALA A 87 15.32 -3.57 -7.70
CA ALA A 87 14.61 -4.49 -8.59
C ALA A 87 13.19 -4.81 -8.08
N GLU A 88 13.00 -4.93 -6.77
CA GLU A 88 11.67 -5.10 -6.17
C GLU A 88 10.81 -3.85 -6.34
N ALA A 89 11.35 -2.65 -6.08
CA ALA A 89 10.63 -1.40 -6.26
C ALA A 89 10.21 -1.17 -7.73
N GLN A 90 11.02 -1.62 -8.70
CA GLN A 90 10.67 -1.60 -10.12
C GLN A 90 9.52 -2.56 -10.45
N ARG A 91 9.50 -3.76 -9.83
CA ARG A 91 8.37 -4.71 -9.98
C ARG A 91 7.08 -4.12 -9.43
N GLU A 92 7.13 -3.49 -8.25
CA GLU A 92 5.97 -2.80 -7.65
C GLU A 92 5.42 -1.69 -8.56
N LEU A 93 6.30 -0.88 -9.15
CA LEU A 93 5.90 0.18 -10.08
C LEU A 93 5.22 -0.40 -11.33
N GLY A 94 5.78 -1.48 -11.89
CA GLY A 94 5.17 -2.20 -13.01
C GLY A 94 3.78 -2.74 -12.68
N ALA A 95 3.58 -3.28 -11.46
CA ALA A 95 2.29 -3.78 -11.00
C ALA A 95 1.26 -2.64 -10.82
N ALA A 96 1.67 -1.52 -10.21
CA ALA A 96 0.82 -0.35 -10.01
C ALA A 96 0.36 0.27 -11.34
N ASN A 97 1.24 0.33 -12.34
CA ASN A 97 0.89 0.83 -13.68
C ASN A 97 -0.17 -0.05 -14.37
N ARG A 98 -0.07 -1.38 -14.24
CA ARG A 98 -1.08 -2.30 -14.79
C ARG A 98 -2.44 -2.10 -14.13
N GLU A 99 -2.46 -1.93 -12.80
CA GLU A 99 -3.71 -1.67 -12.07
C GLU A 99 -4.36 -0.34 -12.46
N LEU A 100 -3.55 0.67 -12.76
CA LEU A 100 -4.01 1.94 -13.30
C LEU A 100 -4.62 1.75 -14.70
N GLU A 101 -3.95 1.03 -15.59
CA GLU A 101 -4.45 0.74 -16.94
C GLU A 101 -5.76 -0.06 -16.90
N ASP A 102 -5.84 -1.09 -16.06
CA ASP A 102 -7.06 -1.87 -15.84
C ASP A 102 -8.20 -0.99 -15.29
N SER A 103 -7.89 -0.03 -14.43
CA SER A 103 -8.89 0.89 -13.86
C SER A 103 -9.38 1.89 -14.90
N LEU A 104 -8.49 2.43 -15.74
CA LEU A 104 -8.85 3.33 -16.84
C LEU A 104 -9.68 2.64 -17.92
N SER A 105 -9.47 1.33 -18.13
CA SER A 105 -10.29 0.57 -19.10
C SER A 105 -11.76 0.42 -18.68
N LYS A 106 -12.06 0.53 -17.37
CA LYS A 106 -13.39 0.29 -16.79
C LYS A 106 -14.07 1.55 -16.27
N PHE A 107 -13.29 2.56 -15.89
CA PHE A 107 -13.77 3.73 -15.18
C PHE A 107 -13.21 5.02 -15.77
N THR A 108 -13.89 6.13 -15.52
CA THR A 108 -13.42 7.47 -15.90
C THR A 108 -12.40 8.00 -14.89
N ASP A 109 -11.60 8.99 -15.30
CA ASP A 109 -10.50 9.57 -14.49
C ASP A 109 -10.92 10.06 -13.09
N ARG A 110 -12.21 10.38 -12.90
CA ARG A 110 -12.74 10.90 -11.62
C ARG A 110 -13.26 9.80 -10.68
N HIS A 111 -13.23 8.54 -11.10
CA HIS A 111 -13.74 7.44 -10.28
C HIS A 111 -12.76 7.11 -9.14
N PRO A 112 -13.22 6.78 -7.92
CA PRO A 112 -12.36 6.52 -6.77
C PRO A 112 -11.35 5.37 -6.97
N SER A 113 -11.62 4.41 -7.86
CA SER A 113 -10.66 3.34 -8.18
C SER A 113 -9.45 3.86 -8.97
N VAL A 114 -9.66 4.77 -9.93
CA VAL A 114 -8.58 5.37 -10.73
C VAL A 114 -7.70 6.25 -9.85
N ILE A 115 -8.30 7.04 -8.96
CA ILE A 115 -7.58 7.88 -7.99
C ILE A 115 -6.70 7.00 -7.09
N LYS A 116 -7.23 5.91 -6.54
CA LYS A 116 -6.45 4.95 -5.73
C LYS A 116 -5.31 4.31 -6.51
N ALA A 117 -5.53 3.98 -7.78
CA ALA A 117 -4.49 3.41 -8.63
C ALA A 117 -3.39 4.44 -8.95
N GLN A 118 -3.74 5.70 -9.21
CA GLN A 118 -2.79 6.81 -9.37
C GLN A 118 -1.96 7.04 -8.10
N ASP A 119 -2.59 7.04 -6.92
CA ASP A 119 -1.90 7.16 -5.64
C ASP A 119 -0.90 6.00 -5.43
N ARG A 120 -1.27 4.77 -5.84
CA ARG A 120 -0.35 3.62 -5.80
C ARG A 120 0.86 3.80 -6.72
N VAL A 121 0.66 4.32 -7.93
CA VAL A 121 1.78 4.61 -8.85
C VAL A 121 2.70 5.67 -8.25
N ALA A 122 2.15 6.74 -7.68
CA ALA A 122 2.94 7.79 -7.03
C ALA A 122 3.76 7.24 -5.84
N ALA A 123 3.14 6.41 -5.00
CA ALA A 123 3.81 5.75 -3.88
C ALA A 123 4.92 4.79 -4.34
N ALA A 124 4.67 3.97 -5.36
CA ALA A 124 5.66 3.05 -5.94
C ALA A 124 6.84 3.82 -6.54
N GLN A 125 6.59 4.93 -7.22
CA GLN A 125 7.65 5.77 -7.80
C GLN A 125 8.48 6.48 -6.72
N GLN A 126 7.87 6.85 -5.59
CA GLN A 126 8.61 7.37 -4.44
C GLN A 126 9.51 6.29 -3.82
N ARG A 127 9.02 5.05 -3.68
CA ARG A 127 9.84 3.92 -3.18
C ARG A 127 11.03 3.63 -4.09
N LEU A 128 10.83 3.65 -5.41
CA LEU A 128 11.91 3.47 -6.37
C LEU A 128 12.98 4.56 -6.23
N ARG A 129 12.58 5.83 -6.07
CA ARG A 129 13.53 6.93 -5.83
C ARG A 129 14.33 6.75 -4.54
N HIS A 130 13.68 6.36 -3.44
CA HIS A 130 14.35 6.08 -2.17
C HIS A 130 15.30 4.89 -2.25
N ALA A 131 14.88 3.81 -2.92
CA ALA A 131 15.72 2.64 -3.13
C ALA A 131 16.97 2.96 -3.96
N GLN A 132 16.83 3.78 -5.00
CA GLN A 132 17.97 4.25 -5.81
C GLN A 132 18.91 5.18 -5.03
N ALA A 133 18.38 6.05 -4.18
CA ALA A 133 19.18 6.96 -3.34
C ALA A 133 19.96 6.21 -2.23
N THR A 134 19.53 5.00 -1.89
CA THR A 134 20.17 4.17 -0.85
C THR A 134 21.32 3.31 -1.40
N ILE A 135 21.55 3.31 -2.72
CA ILE A 135 22.67 2.56 -3.33
C ILE A 135 23.99 3.18 -2.86
N PRO A 136 24.86 2.43 -2.15
CA PRO A 136 26.17 2.94 -1.74
C PRO A 136 27.04 3.26 -2.97
N PRO A 137 27.83 4.35 -2.93
CA PRO A 137 28.76 4.68 -4.02
C PRO A 137 29.82 3.60 -4.19
N ASP A 138 30.27 3.41 -5.44
CA ASP A 138 31.30 2.43 -5.75
C ASP A 138 32.61 2.76 -5.03
N ASN A 139 33.13 1.79 -4.27
CA ASN A 139 34.47 1.89 -3.72
C ASN A 139 35.46 1.38 -4.78
N ASP A 140 35.71 2.23 -5.77
CA ASP A 140 36.73 1.98 -6.79
C ASP A 140 38.08 1.84 -6.10
N ILE A 141 38.68 0.65 -6.17
CA ILE A 141 40.07 0.47 -5.73
C ILE A 141 40.93 1.08 -6.83
N ILE A 142 41.40 2.30 -6.58
CA ILE A 142 42.35 2.99 -7.45
C ILE A 142 43.70 2.28 -7.29
N VAL A 143 44.07 1.49 -8.28
CA VAL A 143 45.36 0.82 -8.29
C VAL A 143 46.36 1.68 -9.04
N ALA A 144 47.32 2.25 -8.30
CA ALA A 144 48.40 3.03 -8.88
C ALA A 144 49.21 2.19 -9.89
N PRO A 145 49.59 2.76 -11.06
CA PRO A 145 50.36 2.07 -12.08
C PRO A 145 51.70 1.60 -11.49
N ALA A 146 52.12 0.40 -11.88
CA ALA A 146 53.35 -0.20 -11.38
C ALA A 146 54.56 0.43 -12.09
N THR A 147 55.44 1.07 -11.32
CA THR A 147 56.75 1.54 -11.76
C THR A 147 57.62 0.37 -12.26
N ALA A 148 58.62 0.63 -13.11
CA ALA A 148 59.44 -0.44 -13.73
C ALA A 148 60.09 -1.39 -12.70
N GLU A 149 60.50 -0.88 -11.54
CA GLU A 149 61.04 -1.67 -10.42
C GLU A 149 59.97 -2.51 -9.71
N ASP A 150 58.72 -2.04 -9.67
CA ASP A 150 57.61 -2.75 -9.04
C ASP A 150 57.12 -3.90 -9.91
N ARG A 151 57.23 -3.79 -11.25
CA ARG A 151 56.93 -4.91 -12.15
C ARG A 151 57.80 -6.14 -11.89
N VAL A 152 59.09 -5.94 -11.63
CA VAL A 152 60.02 -7.05 -11.29
C VAL A 152 59.65 -7.70 -9.95
N LYS A 153 59.27 -6.89 -8.95
CA LYS A 153 58.80 -7.40 -7.65
C LYS A 153 57.48 -8.17 -7.79
N LEU A 154 56.52 -7.63 -8.55
CA LEU A 154 55.22 -8.24 -8.82
C LEU A 154 55.34 -9.55 -9.60
N GLN A 155 56.25 -9.65 -10.57
CA GLN A 155 56.54 -10.91 -11.27
C GLN A 155 57.07 -12.00 -10.32
N LYS A 156 57.97 -11.63 -9.40
CA LYS A 156 58.49 -12.56 -8.39
C LYS A 156 57.42 -13.00 -7.40
N GLU A 157 56.51 -12.09 -7.03
CA GLU A 157 55.36 -12.40 -6.18
C GLU A 157 54.35 -13.33 -6.88
N LEU A 158 54.08 -13.11 -8.17
CA LEU A 158 53.21 -13.96 -8.99
C LEU A 158 53.77 -15.39 -9.12
N ALA A 159 55.09 -15.53 -9.33
CA ALA A 159 55.75 -16.83 -9.36
C ALA A 159 55.57 -17.58 -8.03
N ARG A 160 55.83 -16.93 -6.89
CA ARG A 160 55.61 -17.52 -5.55
C ARG A 160 54.16 -17.92 -5.31
N LEU A 161 53.21 -17.12 -5.77
CA LEU A 161 51.79 -17.43 -5.63
C LEU A 161 51.38 -18.64 -6.48
N ASN A 162 51.90 -18.75 -7.71
CA ASN A 162 51.63 -19.91 -8.56
C ASN A 162 52.18 -21.20 -7.95
N ASP A 163 53.37 -21.16 -7.36
CA ASP A 163 53.96 -22.31 -6.66
C ASP A 163 53.07 -22.73 -5.47
N GLN A 164 52.62 -21.76 -4.65
CA GLN A 164 51.72 -22.03 -3.52
C GLN A 164 50.36 -22.58 -3.95
N ILE A 165 49.79 -22.09 -5.06
CA ILE A 165 48.54 -22.63 -5.63
C ILE A 165 48.77 -24.07 -6.11
N GLY A 166 49.89 -24.35 -6.78
CA GLY A 166 50.26 -25.69 -7.24
C GLY A 166 50.45 -26.68 -6.08
N ASP A 167 51.08 -26.25 -4.99
CA ASP A 167 51.24 -27.07 -3.78
C ASP A 167 49.91 -27.36 -3.10
N LEU A 168 49.03 -26.36 -2.99
CA LEU A 168 47.69 -26.53 -2.44
C LEU A 168 46.81 -27.43 -3.31
N GLN A 169 46.91 -27.32 -4.63
CA GLN A 169 46.17 -28.19 -5.55
C GLN A 169 46.66 -29.63 -5.48
N ARG A 170 47.97 -29.87 -5.42
CA ARG A 170 48.55 -31.21 -5.25
C ARG A 170 48.21 -31.82 -3.89
N GLY A 171 48.26 -31.02 -2.82
CA GLY A 171 47.84 -31.41 -1.48
C GLY A 171 46.35 -31.74 -1.40
N ALA A 172 45.50 -30.94 -2.06
CA ALA A 172 44.07 -31.20 -2.17
C ALA A 172 43.80 -32.49 -2.94
N ALA A 173 44.38 -32.69 -4.12
CA ALA A 173 44.21 -33.91 -4.90
C ALA A 173 44.68 -35.17 -4.13
N GLY A 174 45.79 -35.08 -3.41
CA GLY A 174 46.28 -36.15 -2.55
C GLY A 174 45.44 -36.41 -1.30
N ALA A 175 44.79 -35.38 -0.74
CA ALA A 175 43.85 -35.53 0.37
C ALA A 175 42.51 -36.13 -0.10
N THR A 176 41.97 -35.64 -1.22
CA THR A 176 40.75 -36.18 -1.83
C THR A 176 40.90 -37.66 -2.20
N ALA A 177 42.07 -38.07 -2.69
CA ALA A 177 42.36 -39.48 -2.96
C ALA A 177 42.41 -40.37 -1.69
N ARG A 178 42.78 -39.82 -0.52
CA ARG A 178 42.83 -40.55 0.76
C ARG A 178 41.49 -40.57 1.49
N THR A 179 40.68 -39.50 1.37
CA THR A 179 39.36 -39.39 2.04
C THR A 179 38.22 -40.02 1.23
N ALA A 180 38.43 -40.29 -0.06
CA ALA A 180 37.39 -40.83 -0.95
C ALA A 180 36.84 -42.21 -0.53
N GLY A 181 37.56 -42.98 0.27
CA GLY A 181 37.17 -44.34 0.67
C GLY A 181 36.32 -44.45 1.94
N THR A 182 36.31 -43.46 2.83
CA THR A 182 35.69 -43.60 4.18
C THR A 182 34.79 -42.42 4.55
N ASP A 183 35.18 -41.19 4.24
CA ASP A 183 34.39 -39.99 4.57
C ASP A 183 33.24 -39.78 3.59
N ASN A 184 33.41 -40.25 2.34
CA ASN A 184 32.40 -40.16 1.29
C ASN A 184 31.09 -40.88 1.67
N THR A 185 31.19 -42.02 2.35
CA THR A 185 30.01 -42.77 2.80
C THR A 185 29.33 -42.06 3.97
N SER A 186 30.10 -41.47 4.90
CA SER A 186 29.56 -40.77 6.07
C SER A 186 28.77 -39.52 5.66
N TRP A 187 29.28 -38.70 4.73
CA TRP A 187 28.56 -37.50 4.31
C TRP A 187 27.28 -37.85 3.52
N ILE A 188 27.29 -38.90 2.70
CA ILE A 188 26.09 -39.35 1.96
C ILE A 188 25.00 -39.78 2.95
N VAL A 189 25.36 -40.54 3.99
CA VAL A 189 24.41 -40.98 5.02
C VAL A 189 23.87 -39.79 5.81
N GLN A 190 24.71 -38.81 6.16
CA GLN A 190 24.29 -37.58 6.82
C GLN A 190 23.34 -36.76 5.94
N LEU A 191 23.66 -36.61 4.65
CA LEU A 191 22.82 -35.90 3.69
C LEU A 191 21.45 -36.56 3.52
N GLU A 192 21.41 -37.89 3.39
CA GLU A 192 20.15 -38.63 3.26
C GLU A 192 19.31 -38.51 4.54
N THR A 193 19.96 -38.51 5.70
CA THR A 193 19.31 -38.29 7.00
C THR A 193 18.74 -36.88 7.09
N GLU A 194 19.51 -35.86 6.70
CA GLU A 194 19.06 -34.47 6.68
C GLU A 194 17.90 -34.28 5.71
N HIS A 195 17.99 -34.84 4.50
CA HIS A 195 16.95 -34.80 3.49
C HIS A 195 15.66 -35.47 3.98
N THR A 196 15.78 -36.65 4.60
CA THR A 196 14.63 -37.36 5.20
C THR A 196 14.00 -36.55 6.34
N ASN A 197 14.80 -35.92 7.20
CA ASN A 197 14.32 -35.08 8.29
C ASN A 197 13.62 -33.82 7.76
N LEU A 198 14.18 -33.16 6.75
CA LEU A 198 13.59 -31.98 6.14
C LEU A 198 12.26 -32.33 5.45
N ARG A 199 12.21 -33.45 4.74
CA ARG A 199 10.99 -33.95 4.09
C ARG A 199 9.90 -34.28 5.12
N ARG A 200 10.27 -34.90 6.25
CA ARG A 200 9.35 -35.13 7.37
C ARG A 200 8.83 -33.82 7.95
N SER A 201 9.71 -32.84 8.17
CA SER A 201 9.33 -31.51 8.69
C SER A 201 8.37 -30.78 7.75
N VAL A 202 8.64 -30.78 6.44
CA VAL A 202 7.73 -30.19 5.43
C VAL A 202 6.36 -30.87 5.45
N ASN A 203 6.32 -32.20 5.52
CA ASN A 203 5.05 -32.93 5.61
C ASN A 203 4.28 -32.58 6.90
N GLN A 204 4.96 -32.50 8.04
CA GLN A 204 4.34 -32.10 9.31
C GLN A 204 3.79 -30.67 9.25
N GLN A 205 4.49 -29.72 8.61
CA GLN A 205 3.99 -28.36 8.47
C GLN A 205 2.78 -28.28 7.55
N ARG A 206 2.79 -29.03 6.43
CA ARG A 206 1.63 -29.13 5.53
C ARG A 206 0.41 -29.67 6.24
N GLU A 207 0.59 -30.71 7.06
CA GLU A 207 -0.49 -31.31 7.83
C GLU A 207 -1.05 -30.35 8.89
N ARG A 208 -0.19 -29.58 9.56
CA ARG A 208 -0.62 -28.52 10.50
C ARG A 208 -1.41 -27.41 9.80
N VAL A 209 -0.96 -26.97 8.63
CA VAL A 209 -1.66 -25.95 7.84
C VAL A 209 -3.04 -26.46 7.40
N ASN A 210 -3.11 -27.70 6.92
CA ASN A 210 -4.38 -28.31 6.52
C ASN A 210 -5.33 -28.46 7.72
N ALA A 211 -4.83 -28.88 8.88
CA ALA A 211 -5.63 -28.98 10.10
C ALA A 211 -6.16 -27.60 10.56
N LEU A 212 -5.35 -26.55 10.43
CA LEU A 212 -5.75 -25.18 10.78
C LEU A 212 -6.79 -24.64 9.80
N ALA A 213 -6.61 -24.90 8.50
CA ALA A 213 -7.58 -24.52 7.46
C ALA A 213 -8.93 -25.21 7.67
N GLU A 214 -8.94 -26.51 7.97
CA GLU A 214 -10.14 -27.27 8.29
C GLU A 214 -10.83 -26.73 9.57
N SER A 215 -10.07 -26.41 10.61
CA SER A 215 -10.60 -25.83 11.84
C SER A 215 -11.22 -24.45 11.61
N ALA A 216 -10.59 -23.60 10.79
CA ALA A 216 -11.11 -22.29 10.43
C ALA A 216 -12.40 -22.40 9.61
N PHE A 217 -12.44 -23.32 8.65
CA PHE A 217 -13.64 -23.57 7.84
C PHE A 217 -14.82 -24.06 8.71
N ARG A 218 -14.57 -24.98 9.65
CA ARG A 218 -15.59 -25.42 10.61
C ARG A 218 -16.10 -24.29 11.49
N ALA A 219 -15.20 -23.47 12.03
CA ALA A 219 -15.58 -22.32 12.85
C ALA A 219 -16.45 -21.31 12.06
N GLN A 220 -16.12 -21.07 10.79
CA GLN A 220 -16.91 -20.20 9.91
C GLN A 220 -18.29 -20.79 9.62
N LEU A 221 -18.37 -22.10 9.37
CA LEU A 221 -19.64 -22.79 9.12
C LEU A 221 -20.53 -22.74 10.37
N ASP A 222 -19.97 -23.00 11.55
CA ASP A 222 -20.69 -22.91 12.82
C ASP A 222 -21.14 -21.48 13.15
N ALA A 223 -20.30 -20.47 12.87
CA ALA A 223 -20.69 -19.08 13.02
C ALA A 223 -21.85 -18.71 12.08
N SER A 224 -21.80 -19.17 10.83
CA SER A 224 -22.86 -18.96 9.83
C SER A 224 -24.16 -19.65 10.24
N ARG A 225 -24.07 -20.89 10.77
CA ARG A 225 -25.22 -21.63 11.31
C ARG A 225 -25.83 -20.92 12.51
N LYS A 226 -25.03 -20.46 13.47
CA LYS A 226 -25.51 -19.68 14.64
C LYS A 226 -26.19 -18.39 14.22
N LEU A 227 -25.67 -17.70 13.21
CA LEU A 227 -26.28 -16.47 12.70
C LEU A 227 -27.63 -16.75 12.01
N ALA A 228 -27.71 -17.84 11.24
CA ALA A 228 -28.97 -18.30 10.63
C ALA A 228 -30.00 -18.75 11.68
N GLU A 229 -29.59 -19.50 12.71
CA GLU A 229 -30.44 -19.92 13.82
C GLU A 229 -30.91 -18.74 14.68
N ALA A 230 -30.05 -17.73 14.88
CA ALA A 230 -30.43 -16.50 15.57
C ALA A 230 -31.58 -15.79 14.84
N GLY A 231 -31.60 -15.80 13.50
CA GLY A 231 -32.74 -15.30 12.72
C GLY A 231 -34.00 -16.17 12.84
N GLY A 232 -33.85 -17.49 13.00
CA GLY A 232 -34.96 -18.45 13.06
C GLY A 232 -35.65 -18.59 14.42
N ARG A 233 -35.01 -18.17 15.53
CA ARG A 233 -35.55 -18.27 16.90
C ARG A 233 -36.03 -16.93 17.49
N LEU A 234 -36.25 -15.90 16.66
CA LEU A 234 -36.98 -14.71 17.13
C LEU A 234 -38.44 -15.07 17.40
N SER A 235 -38.75 -15.42 18.64
CA SER A 235 -40.12 -15.37 19.15
C SER A 235 -40.48 -13.90 19.34
N VAL A 236 -41.55 -13.44 18.67
CA VAL A 236 -42.07 -12.09 18.86
C VAL A 236 -42.70 -12.01 20.26
N VAL A 237 -41.91 -11.58 21.25
CA VAL A 237 -42.35 -11.45 22.65
C VAL A 237 -43.34 -10.30 22.81
N ASP A 238 -43.15 -9.21 22.07
CA ASP A 238 -44.06 -8.06 22.06
C ASP A 238 -44.20 -7.51 20.63
N PRO A 239 -45.38 -7.58 19.99
CA PRO A 239 -45.61 -7.04 18.66
C PRO A 239 -45.53 -5.51 18.64
N ALA A 240 -45.14 -4.93 17.51
CA ALA A 240 -45.03 -3.48 17.36
C ALA A 240 -46.37 -2.77 17.65
N PHE A 241 -46.38 -1.89 18.65
CA PHE A 241 -47.58 -1.15 19.04
C PHE A 241 -47.84 0.02 18.09
N ARG A 242 -49.09 0.20 17.67
CA ARG A 242 -49.49 1.38 16.89
C ARG A 242 -49.59 2.59 17.83
N PRO A 243 -48.86 3.69 17.59
CA PRO A 243 -48.86 4.82 18.52
C PRO A 243 -50.29 5.39 18.66
N VAL A 244 -50.78 5.42 19.89
CA VAL A 244 -52.13 5.93 20.22
C VAL A 244 -52.21 7.45 20.08
N ARG A 245 -51.05 8.13 20.09
CA ARG A 245 -50.95 9.59 19.99
C ARG A 245 -49.88 9.97 18.96
N PRO A 246 -50.10 11.04 18.19
CA PRO A 246 -49.09 11.53 17.27
C PRO A 246 -47.85 12.02 18.02
N SER A 247 -46.67 11.61 17.55
CA SER A 247 -45.38 12.14 17.99
C SER A 247 -45.09 13.45 17.26
N GLY A 248 -45.48 14.58 17.86
CA GLY A 248 -45.19 15.90 17.30
C GLY A 248 -45.59 17.02 18.26
N PRO A 249 -45.08 18.25 18.07
CA PRO A 249 -45.49 19.40 18.85
C PRO A 249 -47.01 19.58 18.78
N GLY A 250 -47.65 19.76 19.94
CA GLY A 250 -49.11 19.78 20.07
C GLY A 250 -49.74 20.86 19.19
N LYS A 251 -50.90 20.56 18.58
CA LYS A 251 -51.63 21.48 17.69
C LYS A 251 -51.93 22.84 18.34
N THR A 252 -52.06 22.87 19.66
CA THR A 252 -52.28 24.07 20.48
C THR A 252 -51.12 25.06 20.40
N ILE A 253 -49.88 24.59 20.33
CA ILE A 253 -48.69 25.45 20.23
C ILE A 253 -48.70 26.23 18.92
N PHE A 254 -48.99 25.56 17.79
CA PHE A 254 -49.12 26.24 16.50
C PHE A 254 -50.29 27.23 16.47
N MET A 255 -51.42 26.89 17.09
CA MET A 255 -52.58 27.78 17.17
C MET A 255 -52.26 29.05 17.96
N ILE A 256 -51.61 28.92 19.11
CA ILE A 256 -51.20 30.06 19.94
C ILE A 256 -50.13 30.90 19.23
N ALA A 257 -49.13 30.25 18.64
CA ALA A 257 -48.07 30.94 17.89
C ALA A 257 -48.64 31.73 16.71
N GLY A 258 -49.56 31.14 15.95
CA GLY A 258 -50.26 31.82 14.87
C GLY A 258 -51.07 33.00 15.37
N MET A 259 -51.84 32.83 16.44
CA MET A 259 -52.64 33.92 17.03
C MET A 259 -51.77 35.10 17.44
N VAL A 260 -50.65 34.84 18.13
CA VAL A 260 -49.71 35.89 18.56
C VAL A 260 -49.08 36.59 17.35
N LEU A 261 -48.69 35.84 16.32
CA LEU A 261 -48.10 36.40 15.10
C LEU A 261 -49.09 37.31 14.35
N PHE A 262 -50.35 36.89 14.19
CA PHE A 262 -51.35 37.69 13.49
C PHE A 262 -51.79 38.92 14.29
N LEU A 263 -51.88 38.82 15.62
CA LEU A 263 -52.18 39.98 16.46
C LEU A 263 -51.06 41.01 16.43
N SER A 264 -49.80 40.57 16.54
CA SER A 264 -48.65 41.46 16.48
C SER A 264 -48.54 42.14 15.12
N LEU A 265 -48.75 41.39 14.04
CA LEU A 265 -48.74 41.93 12.68
C LEU A 265 -49.88 42.91 12.46
N GLY A 266 -51.11 42.59 12.89
CA GLY A 266 -52.26 43.49 12.77
C GLY A 266 -52.07 44.79 13.56
N PHE A 267 -51.51 44.71 14.76
CA PHE A 267 -51.19 45.89 15.57
C PHE A 267 -50.07 46.72 14.92
N ALA A 268 -49.00 46.10 14.46
CA ALA A 268 -47.91 46.78 13.76
C ALA A 268 -48.42 47.48 12.49
N LEU A 269 -49.31 46.84 11.73
CA LEU A 269 -49.92 47.45 10.55
C LEU A 269 -50.81 48.65 10.92
N ALA A 270 -51.63 48.51 11.97
CA ALA A 270 -52.50 49.60 12.44
C ALA A 270 -51.69 50.82 12.89
N VAL A 271 -50.61 50.61 13.64
CA VAL A 271 -49.70 51.69 14.06
C VAL A 271 -48.97 52.28 12.85
N GLY A 272 -48.48 51.45 11.92
CA GLY A 272 -47.84 51.91 10.70
C GLY A 272 -48.74 52.77 9.84
N LEU A 273 -50.02 52.38 9.67
CA LEU A 273 -51.01 53.19 8.97
C LEU A 273 -51.33 54.49 9.73
N ALA A 274 -51.40 54.45 11.06
CA ALA A 274 -51.66 55.64 11.87
C ALA A 274 -50.52 56.67 11.81
N VAL A 275 -49.26 56.22 11.69
CA VAL A 275 -48.10 57.12 11.52
C VAL A 275 -48.07 57.77 10.13
N ILE A 276 -48.64 57.11 9.10
CA ILE A 276 -48.72 57.64 7.74
C ILE A 276 -49.98 58.50 7.53
N ASP A 277 -51.01 58.35 8.37
CA ASP A 277 -52.25 59.14 8.27
C ASP A 277 -52.04 60.56 8.81
N ASP A 278 -51.83 61.52 7.90
CA ASP A 278 -51.68 62.97 8.18
C ASP A 278 -52.99 63.66 8.59
N ARG A 279 -54.02 62.91 9.03
CA ARG A 279 -55.29 63.48 9.44
C ARG A 279 -55.23 64.00 10.88
N LEU A 280 -55.43 65.30 11.01
CA LEU A 280 -55.56 66.02 12.29
C LEU A 280 -56.88 65.62 12.96
N TYR A 281 -56.81 64.79 14.00
CA TYR A 281 -58.01 64.35 14.76
C TYR A 281 -58.10 65.01 16.13
N ARG A 282 -56.98 65.45 16.70
CA ARG A 282 -56.92 66.06 18.04
C ARG A 282 -56.60 67.55 17.94
N ARG A 283 -57.09 68.30 18.94
CA ARG A 283 -56.70 69.72 19.12
C ARG A 283 -55.19 69.87 19.33
N ALA A 284 -54.55 68.90 19.98
CA ALA A 284 -53.10 68.87 20.18
C ALA A 284 -52.32 68.80 18.86
N ASP A 285 -52.88 68.20 17.80
CA ASP A 285 -52.24 68.13 16.48
C ASP A 285 -52.23 69.53 15.82
N LEU A 286 -53.21 70.39 16.15
CA LEU A 286 -53.28 71.78 15.68
C LEU A 286 -52.30 72.69 16.41
N ASP A 287 -52.09 72.45 17.72
CA ASP A 287 -51.11 73.18 18.53
C ASP A 287 -49.68 72.94 18.04
N GLN A 288 -49.39 71.74 17.50
CA GLN A 288 -48.08 71.39 16.96
C GLN A 288 -47.77 72.06 15.61
N LEU A 289 -48.80 72.51 14.89
CA LEU A 289 -48.67 73.22 13.61
C LEU A 289 -48.68 74.76 13.74
N ASP A 290 -48.83 75.30 14.96
CA ASP A 290 -48.89 76.75 15.26
C ASP A 290 -49.96 77.51 14.45
N ILE A 291 -51.08 76.84 14.15
CA ILE A 291 -52.21 77.42 13.40
C ILE A 291 -53.30 77.81 14.40
N ALA A 292 -53.66 79.10 14.43
CA ALA A 292 -54.71 79.62 15.30
C ALA A 292 -56.09 79.02 14.95
N VAL A 293 -56.75 78.39 15.93
CA VAL A 293 -58.09 77.82 15.78
C VAL A 293 -59.15 78.93 15.75
N LEU A 294 -59.72 79.19 14.57
CA LEU A 294 -60.66 80.29 14.35
C LEU A 294 -62.10 80.00 14.80
N ALA A 295 -62.58 78.76 14.69
CA ALA A 295 -63.91 78.35 15.10
C ALA A 295 -64.01 76.84 15.29
N VAL A 296 -64.80 76.38 16.26
CA VAL A 296 -65.11 74.95 16.48
C VAL A 296 -66.54 74.70 16.02
N ILE A 297 -66.72 73.91 14.97
CA ILE A 297 -68.05 73.50 14.51
C ILE A 297 -68.49 72.28 15.35
N PRO A 298 -69.61 72.36 16.10
CA PRO A 298 -70.10 71.21 16.84
C PRO A 298 -70.53 70.10 15.86
N PRO A 299 -70.23 68.82 16.16
CA PRO A 299 -70.61 67.73 15.28
C PRO A 299 -72.13 67.68 15.14
N SER A 300 -72.62 67.58 13.89
CA SER A 300 -74.04 67.37 13.64
C SER A 300 -74.44 66.00 14.20
N GLN A 301 -75.55 65.97 14.95
CA GLN A 301 -76.07 64.75 15.54
C GLN A 301 -76.64 63.86 14.42
N GLY A 302 -75.79 63.09 13.76
CA GLY A 302 -76.16 62.17 12.70
C GLY A 302 -76.91 60.96 13.26
N PHE A 303 -78.17 60.80 12.87
CA PHE A 303 -78.98 59.61 13.19
C PHE A 303 -78.30 58.34 12.67
N SER A 304 -78.05 57.40 13.59
CA SER A 304 -77.47 56.08 13.29
C SER A 304 -78.35 55.29 12.31
N ARG A 305 -77.90 55.14 11.07
CA ARG A 305 -78.53 54.25 10.09
C ARG A 305 -78.08 52.82 10.39
N LYS A 306 -78.94 52.08 11.11
CA LYS A 306 -78.80 50.63 11.36
C LYS A 306 -78.47 49.89 10.04
N ARG A 307 -77.22 49.44 9.88
CA ARG A 307 -76.85 48.51 8.81
C ARG A 307 -77.53 47.16 9.05
N ARG A 308 -78.40 46.75 8.12
CA ARG A 308 -78.94 45.39 8.05
C ARG A 308 -77.79 44.43 7.74
N LYS A 309 -77.65 43.40 8.57
CA LYS A 309 -76.76 42.26 8.32
C LYS A 309 -77.23 41.53 7.05
N ALA A 310 -76.33 41.33 6.09
CA ALA A 310 -76.50 40.35 5.03
C ALA A 310 -76.10 38.98 5.60
N ALA A 311 -76.96 38.00 5.33
CA ALA A 311 -76.75 36.57 5.61
C ALA A 311 -75.68 35.98 4.68
#